data_AF-A0A2X3KBI8-F1
#
_entry.id   AF-A0A2X3KBI8-F1
#
_cell.length_a   1.000
_cell.length_b   1.000
_cell.length_c   1.000
_cell.angle_alpha   90.00
_cell.angle_beta   90.00
_cell.angle_gamma   90.00
#
_symmetry.space_group_name_H-M   'P 1'
#
loop_
_entity.id
_entity.type
_entity.pdbx_description
1 polymer ?
#
loop_
_entity_poly.entity_id
_entity_poly.type
_entity_poly.pdbx_seq_one_letter_code
_entity_poly.pdbx_strand_id
1 'polypeptide(L)'
;MLSDAWAASGYSVVPRDLLIPPEQFALLSSIIVSSAGNQSLLTYLQTNTISYHQNGVPLNIRAVKWLKGRGVGNKDRMVAYTNDKKYVRYPLVPLQSVPVQYRGLYQIVTYYGKLGAVEPVYKETLSYVDGI
;
A
#
# COMPACT_ATOMS: atom_id res chain seq x y z
N MET A 1 15.49 -0.33 -3.15
CA MET A 1 14.05 -0.22 -3.45
C MET A 1 13.57 1.22 -3.54
N LEU A 2 13.60 2.02 -2.45
CA LEU A 2 13.18 3.43 -2.53
C LEU A 2 14.07 4.26 -3.47
N SER A 3 15.38 3.99 -3.44
CA SER A 3 16.37 4.52 -4.41
C SER A 3 16.02 4.17 -5.86
N ASP A 4 15.53 2.95 -6.08
CA ASP A 4 15.34 2.39 -7.43
C ASP A 4 14.03 2.92 -8.03
N ALA A 5 12.99 3.06 -7.22
CA ALA A 5 11.77 3.77 -7.58
C ALA A 5 12.04 5.25 -7.87
N TRP A 6 12.91 5.86 -7.06
CA TRP A 6 13.30 7.26 -7.25
C TRP A 6 14.10 7.44 -8.55
N ALA A 7 15.06 6.56 -8.83
CA ALA A 7 15.80 6.55 -10.10
C ALA A 7 14.88 6.28 -11.31
N ALA A 8 13.93 5.34 -11.20
CA ALA A 8 12.97 5.04 -12.26
C ALA A 8 12.03 6.22 -12.57
N SER A 9 11.68 7.03 -11.58
CA SER A 9 10.92 8.28 -11.76
C SER A 9 11.77 9.47 -12.24
N GLY A 10 13.04 9.25 -12.63
CA GLY A 10 13.96 10.31 -13.02
C GLY A 10 14.29 11.27 -11.87
N TYR A 11 14.34 10.75 -10.64
CA TYR A 11 14.52 11.50 -9.39
C TYR A 11 13.40 12.51 -9.06
N SER A 12 12.27 12.41 -9.74
CA SER A 12 11.17 13.38 -9.61
C SER A 12 10.25 13.07 -8.44
N VAL A 13 10.04 11.78 -8.12
CA VAL A 13 9.06 11.35 -7.12
C VAL A 13 9.64 10.26 -6.23
N VAL A 14 9.77 10.54 -4.93
CA VAL A 14 10.09 9.51 -3.93
C VAL A 14 8.79 8.87 -3.43
N PRO A 15 8.65 7.53 -3.43
CA PRO A 15 7.48 6.83 -2.90
C PRO A 15 7.20 7.18 -1.43
N ARG A 16 5.92 7.36 -1.09
CA ARG A 16 5.48 7.69 0.29
C ARG A 16 4.84 6.52 1.04
N ASP A 17 4.31 5.54 0.33
CA ASP A 17 3.64 4.38 0.89
C ASP A 17 4.45 3.12 0.61
N LEU A 18 4.68 2.32 1.66
CA LEU A 18 5.30 1.01 1.57
C LEU A 18 4.32 -0.06 2.09
N LEU A 19 4.00 -1.03 1.26
CA LEU A 19 3.17 -2.16 1.61
C LEU A 19 4.04 -3.40 1.77
N ILE A 20 3.90 -4.06 2.92
CA ILE A 20 4.61 -5.30 3.25
C ILE A 20 3.61 -6.36 3.73
N PRO A 21 3.94 -7.66 3.62
CA PRO A 21 3.11 -8.70 4.19
C PRO A 21 3.11 -8.64 5.74
N PRO A 22 2.05 -9.19 6.38
CA PRO A 22 1.83 -9.02 7.81
C PRO A 22 2.88 -9.70 8.69
N GLU A 23 3.52 -10.78 8.22
CA GLU A 23 4.56 -11.50 8.98
C GLU A 23 5.82 -10.64 9.12
N GLN A 24 6.26 -10.04 8.01
CA GLN A 24 7.39 -9.11 7.97
C GLN A 24 7.06 -7.83 8.74
N PHE A 25 5.82 -7.33 8.67
CA PHE A 25 5.40 -6.17 9.47
C PHE A 25 5.48 -6.47 10.98
N ALA A 26 5.01 -7.64 11.40
CA ALA A 26 5.09 -8.07 12.79
C ALA A 26 6.55 -8.22 13.25
N LEU A 27 7.43 -8.75 12.40
CA LEU A 27 8.87 -8.86 12.66
C LEU A 27 9.54 -7.48 12.81
N LEU A 28 9.22 -6.52 11.93
CA LEU A 28 9.75 -5.16 12.04
C LEU A 28 9.24 -4.41 13.28
N SER A 29 8.05 -4.76 13.76
CA SER A 29 7.50 -4.21 15.00
C SER A 29 8.10 -4.84 16.26
N SER A 30 8.53 -6.11 16.20
CA SER A 30 9.06 -6.83 17.36
C SER A 30 10.57 -6.62 17.56
N ILE A 31 11.31 -6.28 16.51
CA ILE A 31 12.73 -5.98 16.59
C ILE A 31 12.92 -4.54 17.09
N ILE A 32 13.61 -4.41 18.21
CA ILE A 32 14.01 -3.12 18.80
C ILE A 32 15.38 -2.74 18.24
N VAL A 33 15.55 -1.47 17.86
CA VAL A 33 16.84 -0.95 17.39
C VAL A 33 17.72 -0.66 18.61
N SER A 34 18.58 -1.63 18.93
CA SER A 34 19.60 -1.63 20.00
C SER A 34 19.08 -1.75 21.45
N SER A 35 19.94 -2.22 22.36
CA SER A 35 19.63 -2.39 23.79
C SER A 35 19.44 -1.06 24.55
N ALA A 36 19.59 0.09 23.89
CA ALA A 36 19.49 1.42 24.48
C ALA A 36 18.45 2.33 23.80
N GLY A 37 17.81 1.88 22.71
CA GLY A 37 16.87 2.67 21.92
C GLY A 37 15.42 2.26 22.17
N ASN A 38 14.63 3.12 22.82
CA ASN A 38 13.19 2.93 23.08
C ASN A 38 12.29 2.92 21.83
N GLN A 39 12.84 2.77 20.62
CA GLN A 39 12.09 2.83 19.36
C GLN A 39 12.19 1.51 18.60
N SER A 40 11.05 1.04 18.10
CA SER A 40 10.99 -0.13 17.24
C SER A 40 11.67 0.13 15.90
N LEU A 41 12.19 -0.93 15.28
CA LEU A 41 12.80 -0.86 13.94
C LEU A 41 11.84 -0.27 12.91
N LEU A 42 10.54 -0.53 13.06
CA LEU A 42 9.51 0.13 12.26
C LEU A 42 9.57 1.66 12.34
N THR A 43 9.56 2.23 13.55
CA THR A 43 9.61 3.70 13.75
C THR A 43 10.92 4.28 13.23
N TYR A 44 12.03 3.58 13.42
CA TYR A 44 13.33 3.97 12.87
C TYR A 44 13.32 4.02 11.34
N LEU A 45 12.77 2.99 10.69
CA LEU A 45 12.67 2.93 9.22
C LEU A 45 11.70 3.96 8.64
N GLN A 46 10.62 4.30 9.36
CA GLN A 46 9.67 5.33 8.95
C GLN A 46 10.28 6.75 8.96
N THR A 47 11.22 7.00 9.87
CA THR A 47 11.82 8.32 10.11
C THR A 47 13.16 8.51 9.39
N ASN A 48 13.97 7.47 9.26
CA ASN A 48 15.30 7.52 8.62
C ASN A 48 15.27 7.07 7.16
N THR A 49 14.19 7.36 6.43
CA THR A 49 14.12 7.05 4.99
C THR A 49 14.30 8.29 4.12
N ILE A 50 14.77 8.07 2.90
CA ILE A 50 14.94 9.10 1.85
C ILE A 50 13.63 9.88 1.64
N SER A 51 12.46 9.23 1.80
CA SER A 51 11.14 9.87 1.76
C SER A 51 10.97 10.96 2.82
N TYR A 52 11.47 10.77 4.05
CA TYR A 52 11.39 11.77 5.10
C TYR A 52 12.31 12.96 4.79
N HIS A 53 13.53 12.70 4.32
CA HIS A 53 14.51 13.74 4.02
C HIS A 53 14.21 14.56 2.76
N GLN A 54 13.56 13.97 1.75
CA GLN A 54 13.19 14.65 0.49
C GLN A 54 11.78 15.23 0.52
N ASN A 55 10.79 14.47 1.03
CA ASN A 55 9.38 14.87 0.97
C ASN A 55 8.89 15.53 2.28
N GLY A 56 9.68 15.50 3.36
CA GLY A 56 9.29 16.03 4.68
C GLY A 56 8.19 15.24 5.39
N VAL A 57 7.81 14.06 4.88
CA VAL A 57 6.72 13.23 5.40
C VAL A 57 7.28 11.83 5.69
N PRO A 58 7.01 11.25 6.88
CA PRO A 58 7.48 9.91 7.23
C PRO A 58 6.89 8.86 6.28
N LEU A 59 7.65 7.79 6.04
CA LEU A 59 7.22 6.70 5.18
C LEU A 59 6.03 5.97 5.81
N ASN A 60 4.92 5.84 5.07
CA ASN A 60 3.76 5.12 5.56
C ASN A 60 3.90 3.61 5.28
N ILE A 61 4.32 2.86 6.29
CA ILE A 61 4.45 1.40 6.20
C ILE A 61 3.15 0.74 6.64
N ARG A 62 2.52 -0.06 5.76
CA ARG A 62 1.26 -0.76 6.04
C ARG A 62 1.36 -2.26 5.78
N ALA A 63 0.77 -3.05 6.67
CA ALA A 63 0.63 -4.48 6.50
C ALA A 63 -0.53 -4.82 5.53
N VAL A 64 -0.27 -5.66 4.53
CA VAL A 64 -1.27 -6.12 3.55
C VAL A 64 -1.22 -7.63 3.39
N LYS A 65 -2.29 -8.32 3.79
CA LYS A 65 -2.40 -9.79 3.70
C LYS A 65 -2.21 -10.34 2.28
N TRP A 66 -2.59 -9.56 1.28
CA TRP A 66 -2.59 -9.96 -0.12
C TRP A 66 -1.20 -10.00 -0.75
N LEU A 67 -0.16 -9.58 -0.04
CA LEU A 67 1.22 -9.59 -0.53
C LEU A 67 1.99 -10.87 -0.22
N LYS A 68 1.38 -11.76 0.57
CA LYS A 68 1.94 -13.07 0.88
C LYS A 68 1.94 -13.97 -0.36
N GLY A 69 3.09 -14.52 -0.73
CA GLY A 69 3.26 -15.44 -1.85
C GLY A 69 2.93 -14.89 -3.24
N ARG A 70 2.88 -13.56 -3.43
CA ARG A 70 2.55 -12.92 -4.72
C ARG A 70 3.77 -12.59 -5.59
N GLY A 71 4.97 -12.76 -5.06
CA GLY A 71 6.23 -12.55 -5.75
C GLY A 71 6.55 -13.67 -6.72
N VAL A 72 7.54 -13.42 -7.60
CA VAL A 72 8.09 -14.44 -8.49
C VAL A 72 8.57 -15.64 -7.67
N GLY A 73 8.04 -16.83 -7.97
CA GLY A 73 8.38 -18.07 -7.27
C GLY A 73 7.65 -18.26 -5.93
N ASN A 74 6.43 -17.75 -5.77
CA ASN A 74 5.62 -17.84 -4.53
C ASN A 74 6.28 -17.19 -3.30
N LYS A 75 7.16 -16.22 -3.53
CA LYS A 75 7.81 -15.45 -2.48
C LYS A 75 6.92 -14.30 -2.04
N ASP A 76 7.20 -13.76 -0.86
CA ASP A 76 6.51 -12.57 -0.37
C ASP A 76 6.96 -11.32 -1.11
N ARG A 77 6.01 -10.40 -1.35
CA ARG A 77 6.23 -9.20 -2.18
C ARG A 77 6.09 -7.93 -1.36
N MET A 78 7.01 -7.00 -1.57
CA MET A 78 6.94 -5.62 -1.09
C MET A 78 6.55 -4.68 -2.23
N VAL A 79 5.74 -3.66 -1.93
CA VAL A 79 5.32 -2.66 -2.92
C VAL A 79 5.55 -1.25 -2.38
N ALA A 80 6.27 -0.42 -3.12
CA ALA A 80 6.42 1.00 -2.82
C ALA A 80 5.68 1.81 -3.88
N TYR A 81 4.85 2.74 -3.43
CA TYR A 81 4.07 3.62 -4.30
C TYR A 81 3.76 4.95 -3.62
N THR A 82 3.15 5.87 -4.35
CA THR A 82 2.60 7.11 -3.77
C THR A 82 1.09 7.11 -3.98
N ASN A 83 0.32 7.17 -2.89
CA ASN A 83 -1.14 7.22 -2.94
C ASN A 83 -1.66 8.62 -3.33
N ASP A 84 -1.41 9.02 -4.56
CA ASP A 84 -2.00 10.21 -5.18
C ASP A 84 -2.80 9.78 -6.41
N LYS A 85 -3.99 10.35 -6.62
CA LYS A 85 -4.85 10.14 -7.79
C LYS A 85 -4.13 10.48 -9.10
N LYS A 86 -3.06 11.27 -9.06
CA LYS A 86 -2.19 11.53 -10.21
C LYS A 86 -1.41 10.28 -10.67
N TYR A 87 -1.03 9.40 -9.75
CA TYR A 87 -0.18 8.24 -10.01
C TYR A 87 -0.94 6.91 -10.00
N VAL A 88 -1.86 6.73 -9.05
CA VAL A 88 -2.67 5.51 -8.91
C VAL A 88 -4.14 5.86 -8.78
N ARG A 89 -4.97 5.30 -9.66
CA ARG A 89 -6.42 5.54 -9.68
C ARG A 89 -7.17 4.24 -9.44
N TYR A 90 -8.32 4.37 -8.78
CA TYR A 90 -9.28 3.29 -8.64
C TYR A 90 -10.68 3.86 -8.88
N PRO A 91 -11.20 3.77 -10.11
CA PRO A 91 -12.55 4.23 -10.41
C PRO A 91 -13.55 3.33 -9.69
N LEU A 92 -14.26 3.92 -8.73
CA LEU A 92 -15.23 3.25 -7.89
C LEU A 92 -16.52 4.05 -7.88
N VAL A 93 -17.63 3.40 -8.25
CA VAL A 93 -18.95 3.88 -7.89
C VAL A 93 -19.32 3.23 -6.56
N PRO A 94 -19.55 4.01 -5.50
CA PRO A 94 -19.87 3.46 -4.19
C PRO A 94 -21.13 2.59 -4.26
N LEU A 95 -21.21 1.60 -3.39
CA LEU A 95 -22.37 0.72 -3.29
C LEU A 95 -23.61 1.55 -2.92
N GLN A 96 -24.64 1.51 -3.76
CA GLN A 96 -25.90 2.21 -3.55
C GLN A 96 -27.05 1.22 -3.44
N SER A 97 -27.99 1.50 -2.55
CA SER A 97 -29.24 0.74 -2.43
C SER A 97 -30.29 1.31 -3.38
N VAL A 98 -30.95 0.43 -4.11
CA VAL A 98 -32.18 0.76 -4.85
C VAL A 98 -33.35 0.85 -3.84
N PRO A 99 -34.37 1.68 -4.09
CA PRO A 99 -35.57 1.72 -3.26
C PRO A 99 -36.15 0.33 -3.01
N VAL A 100 -36.65 0.15 -1.79
CA VAL A 100 -37.21 -1.12 -1.33
C VAL A 100 -38.37 -1.57 -2.22
N GLN A 101 -38.35 -2.84 -2.61
CA GLN A 101 -39.46 -3.47 -3.31
C GLN A 101 -40.16 -4.47 -2.39
N TYR A 102 -41.47 -4.32 -2.24
CA TYR A 102 -42.31 -5.23 -1.48
C TYR A 102 -42.83 -6.32 -2.42
N ARG A 103 -42.57 -7.59 -2.09
CA ARG A 103 -43.08 -8.75 -2.83
C ARG A 103 -43.73 -9.73 -1.85
N GLY A 104 -45.05 -9.59 -1.69
CA GLY A 104 -45.80 -10.35 -0.68
C GLY A 104 -45.37 -9.95 0.73
N LEU A 105 -44.94 -10.94 1.53
CA LEU A 105 -44.41 -10.72 2.88
C LEU A 105 -42.91 -10.38 2.91
N TYR A 106 -42.22 -10.43 1.76
CA TYR A 106 -40.77 -10.21 1.69
C TYR A 106 -40.42 -8.80 1.23
N GLN A 107 -39.36 -8.28 1.84
CA GLN A 107 -38.75 -7.01 1.48
C GLN A 107 -37.43 -7.28 0.75
N ILE A 108 -37.32 -6.84 -0.51
CA ILE A 108 -36.13 -7.02 -1.33
C ILE A 108 -35.46 -5.67 -1.55
N VAL A 109 -34.17 -5.59 -1.24
CA VAL A 109 -33.33 -4.43 -1.50
C VAL A 109 -32.11 -4.88 -2.28
N THR A 110 -32.00 -4.41 -3.52
CA THR A 110 -30.82 -4.66 -4.36
C THR A 110 -29.78 -3.59 -4.11
N TYR A 111 -28.54 -4.02 -3.89
CA TYR A 111 -27.38 -3.14 -3.84
C TYR A 111 -26.61 -3.28 -5.14
N TYR A 112 -26.20 -2.15 -5.73
CA TYR A 112 -25.34 -2.15 -6.90
C TYR A 112 -24.16 -1.21 -6.70
N GLY A 113 -23.02 -1.60 -7.23
CA GLY A 113 -21.78 -0.84 -7.22
C GLY A 113 -20.98 -1.22 -8.44
N LYS A 114 -20.15 -0.30 -8.94
CA LYS A 114 -19.25 -0.57 -10.07
C LYS A 114 -17.82 -0.43 -9.58
N LEU A 115 -17.10 -1.55 -9.63
CA LEU A 115 -15.69 -1.62 -9.29
C LEU A 115 -14.89 -1.61 -10.59
N GLY A 116 -14.02 -0.61 -10.78
CA GLY A 116 -13.06 -0.61 -11.87
C GLY A 116 -11.79 -1.41 -11.54
N ALA A 117 -10.86 -1.47 -12.49
CA ALA A 117 -9.51 -1.95 -12.24
C ALA A 117 -8.64 -0.85 -11.63
N VAL A 118 -7.61 -1.22 -10.88
CA VAL A 118 -6.59 -0.26 -10.44
C VAL A 118 -5.77 0.16 -11.66
N GLU A 119 -5.69 1.47 -11.89
CA GLU A 119 -5.02 2.08 -13.03
C GLU A 119 -3.76 2.80 -12.55
N PRO A 120 -2.55 2.26 -12.82
CA PRO A 120 -1.30 2.99 -12.64
C PRO A 120 -1.09 3.93 -13.83
N VAL A 121 -1.19 5.24 -13.59
CA VAL A 121 -1.00 6.27 -14.63
C VAL A 121 0.47 6.35 -15.02
N TYR A 122 1.36 6.31 -14.02
CA TYR A 122 2.81 6.31 -14.19
C TYR A 122 3.39 5.07 -13.52
N LYS A 123 3.70 4.06 -14.34
CA LYS A 123 4.19 2.76 -13.85
C LYS A 123 5.58 2.87 -13.24
N GLU A 124 6.34 3.87 -13.65
CA GLU A 124 7.70 4.17 -13.22
C GLU A 124 7.76 4.59 -11.73
N THR A 125 6.64 5.06 -11.18
CA THR A 125 6.51 5.46 -9.77
C THR A 125 6.20 4.29 -8.82
N LEU A 126 5.99 3.09 -9.38
CA LEU A 126 5.73 1.86 -8.63
C LEU A 126 6.98 1.00 -8.62
N SER A 127 7.37 0.53 -7.44
CA SER A 127 8.46 -0.44 -7.30
C SER A 127 7.98 -1.68 -6.58
N TYR A 128 8.41 -2.83 -7.10
CA TYR A 128 8.12 -4.16 -6.57
C TYR A 128 9.43 -4.83 -6.20
N VAL A 129 9.46 -5.46 -5.03
CA VAL A 129 10.57 -6.31 -4.60
C VAL A 129 10.00 -7.63 -4.12
N ASP A 130 10.55 -8.72 -4.64
CA ASP A 130 10.13 -10.08 -4.31
C ASP A 130 11.21 -10.76 -3.45
N GLY A 131 10.80 -11.55 -2.45
CA GLY A 131 11.72 -12.32 -1.59
C GLY A 131 12.12 -11.64 -0.28
N ILE A 132 11.19 -10.95 0.37
CA ILE A 132 11.35 -10.32 1.69
C ILE A 132 10.87 -11.19 2.85
#